data_AF-B4D667-F1
#
_entry.id   AF-B4D667-F1
#
_cell.length_a   1.000
_cell.length_b   1.000
_cell.length_c   1.000
_cell.angle_alpha   90.00
_cell.angle_beta   90.00
_cell.angle_gamma   90.00
#
_symmetry.space_group_name_H-M   'P 1'
#
loop_
_entity.id
_entity.type
_entity.pdbx_description
1 polymer ?
#
loop_
_entity_poly.entity_id
_entity_poly.type
_entity_poly.pdbx_seq_one_letter_code
_entity_poly.pdbx_strand_id
1 'polypeptide(L)'
;MNTNLTFREFGIALFFASVGLSAGAKFFATVFSTTGLQWLLAGACVTVLPLLLVGILARTVLKMNFMDLSGLLAGSMTDPPALAFASNIADSDAPTVAYATVYPLTTLLRILSAQVLAIVLFR
;
A
#
# COMPACT_ATOMS: atom_id res chain seq x y z
N MET A 1 1.91 23.50 11.00
CA MET A 1 1.67 22.66 9.79
C MET A 1 2.90 22.76 8.89
N ASN A 2 3.60 21.64 8.65
CA ASN A 2 4.74 21.63 7.74
C ASN A 2 4.26 21.83 6.30
N THR A 3 4.70 22.90 5.64
CA THR A 3 4.34 23.25 4.26
C THR A 3 4.50 22.09 3.29
N ASN A 4 5.53 21.26 3.47
CA ASN A 4 5.79 20.06 2.67
C ASN A 4 4.63 19.04 2.71
N LEU A 5 4.06 18.78 3.89
CA LEU A 5 2.93 17.84 4.02
C LEU A 5 1.71 18.33 3.24
N THR A 6 1.39 19.62 3.35
CA THR A 6 0.25 20.22 2.63
C THR A 6 0.40 20.10 1.11
N PHE A 7 1.60 20.37 0.57
CA PHE A 7 1.85 20.21 -0.86
C PHE A 7 1.76 18.75 -1.33
N ARG A 8 2.20 17.80 -0.50
CA ARG A 8 2.12 16.37 -0.82
C ARG A 8 0.67 15.88 -0.87
N GLU A 9 -0.14 16.22 0.14
CA GLU A 9 -1.57 15.86 0.17
C GLU A 9 -2.33 16.50 -1.00
N PHE A 10 -2.02 17.75 -1.35
CA PHE A 10 -2.59 18.42 -2.51
C PHE A 10 -2.24 17.70 -3.83
N GLY A 11 -0.99 17.27 -4.00
CA GLY A 11 -0.55 16.50 -5.15
C GLY A 11 -1.26 15.14 -5.27
N ILE A 12 -1.43 14.44 -4.15
CA ILE A 12 -2.17 13.16 -4.09
C ILE A 12 -3.64 13.37 -4.46
N ALA A 13 -4.28 14.44 -3.98
CA ALA A 13 -5.66 14.77 -4.32
C ALA A 13 -5.85 15.03 -5.82
N LEU A 14 -4.96 15.80 -6.44
CA LEU A 14 -4.97 16.04 -7.89
C LEU A 14 -4.71 14.75 -8.69
N PHE A 15 -3.80 13.90 -8.23
CA PHE A 15 -3.52 12.61 -8.85
C PHE A 15 -4.79 11.73 -8.86
N PHE A 16 -5.43 11.53 -7.70
CA PHE A 16 -6.65 10.73 -7.64
C PHE A 16 -7.81 11.34 -8.45
N ALA A 17 -7.94 12.67 -8.48
CA ALA A 17 -8.94 13.34 -9.31
C ALA A 17 -8.74 13.05 -10.82
N SER A 18 -7.50 13.17 -11.31
CA SER A 18 -7.19 12.94 -12.73
C SER A 18 -7.33 11.47 -13.15
N VAL A 19 -6.86 10.54 -12.32
CA VAL A 19 -7.02 9.09 -12.54
C VAL A 19 -8.50 8.70 -12.50
N GLY A 20 -9.25 9.22 -11.53
CA GLY A 20 -10.69 8.98 -11.39
C GLY A 20 -11.48 9.48 -12.60
N LEU A 21 -11.20 10.70 -13.07
CA LEU A 21 -11.84 11.24 -14.28
C LEU A 21 -11.53 10.39 -15.52
N SER A 22 -10.28 9.95 -15.67
CA SER A 22 -9.82 9.15 -16.80
C SER A 22 -10.44 7.75 -16.83
N ALA A 23 -10.57 7.11 -15.67
CA ALA A 23 -11.20 5.79 -15.54
C ALA A 23 -12.74 5.84 -15.59
N GLY A 24 -13.34 6.97 -15.21
CA GLY A 24 -14.79 7.13 -15.02
C GLY A 24 -15.62 6.83 -16.26
N ALA A 25 -15.18 7.26 -17.45
CA ALA A 25 -15.95 7.10 -18.70
C ALA A 25 -16.28 5.63 -19.05
N LYS A 26 -15.41 4.70 -18.67
CA LYS A 26 -15.57 3.25 -18.93
C LYS A 26 -15.84 2.45 -17.66
N PHE A 27 -15.94 3.11 -16.50
CA PHE A 27 -15.98 2.45 -15.20
C PHE A 27 -17.14 1.45 -15.10
N PHE A 28 -18.38 1.91 -15.31
CA PHE A 28 -19.57 1.05 -15.21
C PHE A 28 -19.54 -0.09 -16.26
N ALA A 29 -19.20 0.23 -17.51
CA ALA A 29 -19.11 -0.78 -18.56
C ALA A 29 -18.04 -1.86 -18.26
N THR A 30 -16.94 -1.48 -17.61
CA THR A 30 -15.84 -2.39 -17.30
C THR A 30 -16.12 -3.19 -16.04
N VAL A 31 -16.50 -2.54 -14.94
CA VAL A 31 -16.72 -3.18 -13.63
C VAL A 31 -17.88 -4.17 -13.64
N PHE A 32 -18.98 -3.85 -14.34
CA PHE A 32 -20.14 -4.74 -14.45
C PHE A 32 -19.98 -5.82 -15.53
N SER A 33 -18.86 -5.84 -16.25
CA SER A 33 -18.52 -6.99 -17.10
C SER A 33 -18.02 -8.15 -16.23
N THR A 34 -18.29 -9.39 -16.63
CA THR A 34 -17.80 -10.59 -15.94
C THR A 34 -16.28 -10.55 -15.74
N THR A 35 -15.55 -10.12 -16.77
CA THR A 35 -14.09 -10.00 -16.73
C THR A 35 -13.64 -8.90 -15.79
N GLY A 36 -14.28 -7.72 -15.81
CA GLY A 36 -13.89 -6.63 -14.91
C GLY A 36 -14.18 -6.92 -13.45
N LEU A 37 -15.27 -7.63 -13.14
CA LEU A 37 -15.53 -8.09 -11.78
C LEU A 37 -14.46 -9.10 -11.31
N GLN A 38 -14.04 -10.02 -12.17
CA GLN A 38 -12.94 -10.94 -11.86
C GLN A 38 -11.63 -10.19 -11.56
N TRP A 39 -11.27 -9.19 -12.36
CA TRP A 39 -10.08 -8.37 -12.12
C TRP A 39 -10.18 -7.53 -10.85
N LEU A 40 -11.36 -6.97 -10.56
CA LEU A 40 -11.62 -6.23 -9.33
C LEU A 40 -11.45 -7.13 -8.10
N LEU A 41 -12.07 -8.32 -8.11
CA LEU A 41 -11.96 -9.28 -7.02
C LEU A 41 -10.53 -9.80 -6.86
N ALA A 42 -9.83 -10.10 -7.96
CA ALA A 42 -8.43 -10.52 -7.92
C ALA A 42 -7.55 -9.43 -7.30
N GLY A 43 -7.70 -8.17 -7.72
CA GLY A 43 -6.97 -7.04 -7.15
C GLY A 43 -7.29 -6.83 -5.67
N ALA A 44 -8.56 -6.92 -5.27
CA ALA A 44 -8.97 -6.83 -3.88
C ALA A 44 -8.39 -7.97 -3.03
N CYS A 45 -8.41 -9.21 -3.52
CA CYS A 45 -7.83 -10.35 -2.82
C CYS A 45 -6.31 -10.20 -2.65
N VAL A 46 -5.59 -9.80 -3.69
CA VAL A 46 -4.12 -9.65 -3.65
C VAL A 46 -3.69 -8.50 -2.73
N THR A 47 -4.54 -7.50 -2.51
CA THR A 47 -4.23 -6.37 -1.61
C THR A 47 -4.68 -6.64 -0.17
N VAL A 48 -5.92 -7.11 0.03
CA VAL A 48 -6.52 -7.28 1.35
C VAL A 48 -6.01 -8.52 2.07
N LEU A 49 -5.90 -9.67 1.37
CA LEU A 49 -5.52 -10.92 2.04
C LEU A 49 -4.12 -10.86 2.65
N PRO A 50 -3.06 -10.43 1.92
CA PRO A 50 -1.73 -10.35 2.52
C PRO A 50 -1.68 -9.37 3.69
N LEU A 51 -2.38 -8.24 3.59
CA LEU A 51 -2.42 -7.24 4.65
C LEU A 51 -3.05 -7.80 5.93
N LEU A 52 -4.20 -8.48 5.81
CA LEU A 52 -4.88 -9.09 6.95
C LEU A 52 -4.07 -10.25 7.53
N LEU A 53 -3.53 -11.13 6.69
CA LEU A 53 -2.75 -12.28 7.14
C LEU A 53 -1.50 -11.83 7.90
N VAL A 54 -0.72 -10.91 7.33
CA VAL A 54 0.49 -10.37 7.97
C VAL A 54 0.12 -9.60 9.23
N GLY A 55 -0.95 -8.79 9.18
CA GLY A 55 -1.44 -8.02 10.33
C GLY A 55 -1.83 -8.92 11.51
N ILE A 56 -2.61 -9.97 11.24
CA ILE A 56 -3.06 -10.93 12.27
C ILE A 56 -1.87 -11.73 12.80
N LEU A 57 -0.98 -12.23 11.94
CA LEU A 57 0.20 -13.01 12.36
C LEU A 57 1.14 -12.16 13.21
N ALA A 58 1.45 -10.94 12.79
CA ALA A 58 2.31 -10.03 13.54
C ALA A 58 1.71 -9.66 14.90
N ARG A 59 0.38 -9.52 14.99
CA ARG A 59 -0.29 -9.24 16.25
C ARG A 59 -0.37 -10.46 17.19
N THR A 60 -0.65 -11.64 16.64
CA THR A 60 -0.91 -12.85 17.44
C THR A 60 0.37 -13.59 17.83
N VAL A 61 1.32 -13.73 16.91
CA VAL A 61 2.57 -14.48 17.11
C VAL A 61 3.66 -13.58 17.68
N LEU A 62 3.88 -12.41 17.05
CA LEU A 62 4.94 -11.48 17.44
C LEU A 62 4.52 -10.48 18.53
N LYS A 63 3.23 -10.46 18.90
CA LYS A 63 2.63 -9.58 19.92
C LYS A 63 2.97 -8.09 19.71
N MET A 64 3.12 -7.67 18.46
CA MET A 64 3.50 -6.29 18.11
C MET A 64 2.42 -5.30 18.57
N ASN A 65 2.85 -4.15 19.08
CA ASN A 65 1.95 -3.05 19.41
C ASN A 65 1.37 -2.43 18.12
N PHE A 66 0.31 -1.63 18.26
CA PHE A 66 -0.37 -1.04 17.10
C PHE A 66 0.50 -0.05 16.33
N MET A 67 1.42 0.64 17.02
CA MET A 67 2.29 1.66 16.42
C MET A 67 3.36 1.02 15.52
N ASP A 68 4.03 -0.03 15.99
CA ASP A 68 4.98 -0.79 15.19
C ASP A 68 4.29 -1.54 14.06
N LEU A 69 3.10 -2.09 14.31
CA LEU A 69 2.34 -2.83 13.31
C LEU A 69 1.87 -1.92 12.17
N SER A 70 1.37 -0.72 12.48
CA SER A 70 0.95 0.23 11.45
C SER A 70 2.13 0.72 10.61
N GLY A 71 3.29 0.99 11.24
CA GLY A 71 4.53 1.31 10.51
C GLY A 71 5.04 0.17 9.64
N LEU A 72 5.03 -1.06 10.16
CA LEU A 72 5.39 -2.28 9.42
C LEU A 72 4.48 -2.46 8.19
N LEU A 73 3.17 -2.36 8.37
CA LEU A 73 2.21 -2.53 7.28
C LEU A 73 2.37 -1.42 6.24
N ALA A 74 2.46 -0.15 6.66
CA ALA A 74 2.70 0.98 5.77
C ALA A 74 4.01 0.83 4.98
N GLY A 75 5.10 0.38 5.62
CA GLY A 75 6.40 0.18 4.95
C GLY A 75 6.39 -1.02 4.01
N SER A 76 5.69 -2.10 4.38
CA SER A 76 5.56 -3.30 3.55
C SER A 76 4.74 -3.05 2.28
N MET A 77 3.70 -2.22 2.39
CA MET A 77 2.84 -1.81 1.29
C MET A 77 3.35 -0.56 0.57
N THR A 78 4.46 0.04 1.03
CA THR A 78 5.02 1.30 0.54
C THR A 78 3.95 2.37 0.41
N ASP A 79 3.24 2.62 1.50
CA ASP A 79 2.12 3.56 1.59
C ASP A 79 2.46 4.73 2.52
N PRO A 80 3.06 5.82 1.99
CA PRO A 80 3.39 7.00 2.79
C PRO A 80 2.18 7.70 3.44
N PRO A 81 0.99 7.77 2.81
CA PRO A 81 -0.24 8.21 3.47
C PRO A 81 -0.59 7.40 4.72
N ALA A 82 -0.51 6.06 4.66
CA ALA A 82 -0.78 5.23 5.84
C ALA A 82 0.22 5.49 6.98
N LEU A 83 1.50 5.71 6.65
CA LEU A 83 2.50 6.13 7.64
C LEU A 83 2.15 7.50 8.23
N ALA A 84 1.80 8.48 7.40
CA ALA A 84 1.45 9.82 7.89
C ALA A 84 0.24 9.78 8.82
N PHE A 85 -0.77 8.96 8.52
CA PHE A 85 -1.90 8.72 9.40
C PHE A 85 -1.46 8.08 10.73
N ALA A 86 -0.66 7.02 10.67
CA ALA A 86 -0.14 6.33 11.86
C ALA A 86 0.70 7.28 12.75
N SER A 87 1.59 8.07 12.15
CA SER A 87 2.41 9.06 12.87
C SER A 87 1.60 10.23 13.43
N ASN A 88 0.47 10.60 12.83
CA ASN A 88 -0.43 11.62 13.39
C ASN A 88 -1.19 11.13 14.63
N ILE A 89 -1.44 9.82 14.73
CA ILE A 89 -2.12 9.20 15.88
C ILE A 89 -1.12 8.74 16.95
N ALA A 90 0.09 8.37 16.53
CA ALA A 90 1.14 7.94 17.42
C ALA A 90 1.77 9.14 18.13
N ASP A 91 1.85 9.05 19.45
CA ASP A 91 2.58 10.03 20.28
C ASP A 91 4.10 9.71 20.34
N SER A 92 4.60 8.94 19.36
CA SER A 92 5.98 8.44 19.32
C SER A 92 6.43 8.14 17.89
N ASP A 93 7.75 8.08 17.67
CA ASP A 93 8.36 7.76 16.38
C ASP A 93 8.33 6.27 15.99
N ALA A 94 7.70 5.42 16.80
CA ALA A 94 7.65 3.98 16.59
C ALA A 94 7.14 3.57 15.17
N PRO A 95 6.05 4.15 14.62
CA PRO A 95 5.61 3.81 13.27
C PRO A 95 6.63 4.20 12.19
N THR A 96 7.32 5.32 12.37
CA THR A 96 8.34 5.83 11.45
C THR A 96 9.55 4.91 11.41
N VAL A 97 10.02 4.46 12.59
CA VAL A 97 11.16 3.53 12.70
C VAL A 97 10.81 2.16 12.08
N ALA A 98 9.63 1.63 12.38
CA ALA A 98 9.17 0.36 11.80
C ALA A 98 9.07 0.45 10.27
N TYR A 99 8.51 1.54 9.74
CA TYR A 99 8.44 1.80 8.30
C TYR A 99 9.83 1.83 7.65
N ALA A 100 10.75 2.62 8.23
CA ALA A 100 12.10 2.79 7.68
C ALA A 100 12.90 1.47 7.66
N THR A 101 12.58 0.54 8.56
CA THR A 101 13.25 -0.75 8.66
C THR A 101 12.84 -1.70 7.53
N VAL A 102 11.54 -1.76 7.20
CA VAL A 102 11.03 -2.71 6.22
C VAL A 102 11.01 -2.17 4.78
N TYR A 103 10.89 -0.86 4.61
CA TYR A 103 10.76 -0.21 3.31
C TYR A 103 11.91 -0.51 2.32
N PRO A 104 13.19 -0.48 2.72
CA PRO A 104 14.29 -0.79 1.78
C PRO A 104 14.26 -2.24 1.32
N LEU A 105 14.00 -3.16 2.24
CA LEU A 105 13.92 -4.59 1.94
C LEU A 105 12.75 -4.90 1.01
N THR A 106 11.56 -4.34 1.27
CA THR A 106 10.38 -4.56 0.43
C THR A 106 10.57 -4.00 -0.97
N THR A 107 11.17 -2.81 -1.08
CA THR A 107 11.48 -2.19 -2.37
C THR A 107 12.48 -3.05 -3.17
N LEU A 108 13.55 -3.52 -2.52
CA LEU A 108 14.54 -4.40 -3.15
C LEU A 108 13.90 -5.70 -3.64
N LEU A 109 13.14 -6.38 -2.79
CA LEU A 109 12.48 -7.64 -3.14
C LEU A 109 11.48 -7.46 -4.29
N ARG A 110 10.76 -6.34 -4.36
CA ARG A 110 9.88 -6.06 -5.51
C ARG A 110 10.64 -5.91 -6.81
N ILE A 111 11.76 -5.19 -6.80
CA ILE A 111 12.61 -5.03 -8.00
C ILE A 111 13.12 -6.40 -8.45
N LEU A 112 13.68 -7.19 -7.53
CA LEU A 112 14.19 -8.52 -7.84
C LEU A 112 13.10 -9.46 -8.35
N SER A 113 11.93 -9.45 -7.72
CA SER A 113 10.78 -10.28 -8.13
C SER A 113 10.31 -9.94 -9.54
N ALA A 114 10.25 -8.65 -9.89
CA ALA A 114 9.90 -8.23 -11.24
C ALA A 114 10.93 -8.72 -12.28
N GLN A 115 12.22 -8.66 -11.96
CA GLN A 115 13.29 -9.16 -12.83
C GLN A 115 13.22 -10.68 -13.01
N VAL A 116 13.03 -11.43 -11.92
CA VAL A 116 12.86 -12.89 -11.97
C VAL A 116 11.64 -13.26 -12.81
N LEU A 117 10.52 -12.57 -12.61
CA LEU A 117 9.30 -12.79 -13.38
C LEU A 117 9.54 -12.54 -14.87
N ALA A 118 10.25 -11.46 -15.22
CA ALA A 118 10.58 -11.14 -16.61
C ALA A 118 11.45 -12.24 -17.25
N ILE A 119 12.47 -12.73 -16.54
CA ILE A 119 13.35 -13.80 -17.04
C ILE A 119 12.59 -15.12 -17.21
N VAL A 120 11.67 -15.45 -16.31
CA VAL A 120 10.90 -16.70 -16.36
C VAL A 120 9.83 -16.68 -17.45
N LEU A 121 9.13 -15.55 -17.64
CA LEU A 121 8.05 -15.42 -18.62
C LEU A 121 8.53 -15.09 -20.03
N PHE A 122 9.64 -14.35 -20.18
CA PHE A 122 10.17 -13.92 -21.48
C PHE A 122 11.47 -14.65 -21.87
N ARG A 123 11.73 -15.82 -21.28
CA ARG A 123 12.70 -16.79 -21.83
C ARG A 123 12.15 -17.45 -23.08
#